data_AF-A0A2V9WMT3-F1
#
_entry.id   AF-A0A2V9WMT3-F1
#
_cell.length_a   1.000
_cell.length_b   1.000
_cell.length_c   1.000
_cell.angle_alpha   90.00
_cell.angle_beta   90.00
_cell.angle_gamma   90.00
#
_symmetry.space_group_name_H-M   'P 1'
#
loop_
_entity.id
_entity.type
_entity.pdbx_description
1 polymer ?
#
loop_
_entity_poly.entity_id
_entity_poly.type
_entity_poly.pdbx_seq_one_letter_code
_entity_poly.pdbx_strand_id
1 'polypeptide(L)'
;MHQERWQARGLPGSFHDPRKRAFYRDVAAAFLCRGWLRFYHLEVDGVTRASQFGFAFGGVLHSLQEAFEYSFCPPGVGGLGVILRGMVIRESIREGLKTYYFLGGLQDSKTRWGTSTHYVQRIRLGAAGYAGCLAFALTAGWDMTKDWGRTHLPEWVLKARRRWRSRRPPSPGRQAPEEMVGR
;
A
#
# COMPACT_ATOMS: atom_id res chain seq x y z
N MET A 1 -12.80 6.36 -3.03
CA MET A 1 -12.23 5.39 -4.00
C MET A 1 -11.48 4.18 -3.42
N HIS A 2 -10.26 4.28 -2.87
CA HIS A 2 -9.51 3.07 -2.44
C HIS A 2 -10.22 2.32 -1.31
N GLN A 3 -10.77 3.04 -0.34
CA GLN A 3 -11.52 2.46 0.77
C GLN A 3 -12.81 1.78 0.29
N GLU A 4 -13.60 2.47 -0.54
CA GLU A 4 -14.81 1.92 -1.17
C GLU A 4 -14.52 0.63 -1.94
N ARG A 5 -13.42 0.59 -2.71
CA ARG A 5 -13.01 -0.62 -3.46
C ARG A 5 -12.87 -1.83 -2.55
N TRP A 6 -12.21 -1.68 -1.41
CA TRP A 6 -12.00 -2.80 -0.50
C TRP A 6 -13.27 -3.15 0.28
N GLN A 7 -14.06 -2.15 0.68
CA GLN A 7 -15.36 -2.37 1.33
C GLN A 7 -16.33 -3.14 0.43
N ALA A 8 -16.38 -2.81 -0.87
CA ALA A 8 -17.15 -3.56 -1.87
C ALA A 8 -16.71 -5.03 -2.00
N ARG A 9 -15.47 -5.35 -1.61
CA ARG A 9 -14.93 -6.72 -1.55
C ARG A 9 -15.05 -7.37 -0.17
N GLY A 10 -15.78 -6.74 0.77
CA GLY A 10 -15.92 -7.20 2.15
C GLY A 10 -14.62 -7.15 2.97
N LEU A 11 -13.68 -6.29 2.55
CA LEU A 11 -12.36 -6.17 3.16
C LEU A 11 -12.16 -4.76 3.74
N PRO A 12 -11.42 -4.62 4.85
CA PRO A 12 -11.28 -3.35 5.53
C PRO A 12 -10.54 -2.30 4.70
N GLY A 13 -9.66 -2.69 3.76
CA GLY A 13 -8.84 -1.75 3.00
C GLY A 13 -7.75 -1.08 3.84
N SER A 14 -6.82 -0.41 3.17
CA SER A 14 -5.68 0.23 3.86
C SER A 14 -6.08 1.47 4.67
N PHE A 15 -7.18 2.14 4.35
CA PHE A 15 -7.53 3.41 5.00
C PHE A 15 -8.55 3.29 6.12
N HIS A 16 -9.04 2.08 6.42
CA HIS A 16 -9.84 1.83 7.62
C HIS A 16 -9.05 2.14 8.90
N ASP A 17 -7.76 1.81 8.94
CA ASP A 17 -6.88 2.10 10.07
C ASP A 17 -6.49 3.60 10.11
N PRO A 18 -6.85 4.35 11.16
CA PRO A 18 -6.45 5.75 11.32
C PRO A 18 -4.93 5.98 11.28
N ARG A 19 -4.14 5.02 11.76
CA ARG A 19 -2.68 5.11 11.77
C ARG A 19 -2.10 5.12 10.36
N LYS A 20 -2.70 4.33 9.46
CA LYS A 20 -2.33 4.37 8.04
C LYS A 20 -2.70 5.70 7.41
N ARG A 21 -3.86 6.28 7.72
CA ARG A 21 -4.23 7.62 7.22
C ARG A 21 -3.25 8.68 7.68
N ALA A 22 -2.91 8.70 8.97
CA ALA A 22 -1.90 9.60 9.53
C ALA A 22 -0.55 9.42 8.82
N PHE A 23 -0.08 8.19 8.67
CA PHE A 23 1.15 7.89 7.94
C PHE A 23 1.17 8.47 6.52
N TYR A 24 0.11 8.25 5.72
CA TYR A 24 0.07 8.80 4.35
C TYR A 24 0.06 10.33 4.34
N ARG A 25 -0.63 10.98 5.27
CA ARG A 25 -0.63 12.45 5.40
C ARG A 25 0.76 12.98 5.73
N ASP A 26 1.41 12.39 6.75
CA ASP A 26 2.71 12.86 7.24
C ASP A 26 3.80 12.64 6.17
N VAL A 27 3.76 11.49 5.49
CA VAL A 27 4.66 11.18 4.35
C VAL A 27 4.39 12.10 3.16
N ALA A 28 3.12 12.39 2.82
CA ALA A 28 2.78 13.30 1.74
C ALA A 28 3.35 14.70 1.99
N ALA A 29 3.17 15.23 3.20
CA ALA A 29 3.73 16.53 3.58
C ALA A 29 5.26 16.55 3.49
N ALA A 30 5.92 15.52 4.03
CA ALA A 30 7.38 15.41 4.00
C ALA A 30 7.94 15.28 2.58
N PHE A 31 7.26 14.56 1.70
CA PHE A 31 7.66 14.39 0.30
C PHE A 31 7.35 15.63 -0.54
N LEU A 32 6.25 16.34 -0.26
CA LEU A 32 5.94 17.59 -0.93
C LEU A 32 7.01 18.65 -0.64
N CYS A 33 7.40 18.82 0.62
CA CYS A 33 8.44 19.77 1.01
C CYS A 33 9.80 19.50 0.34
N ARG A 34 10.04 18.26 -0.09
CA ARG A 34 11.28 17.82 -0.76
C ARG A 34 11.17 17.79 -2.29
N GLY A 35 10.00 18.12 -2.85
CA GLY A 35 9.72 17.98 -4.29
C GLY A 35 9.63 16.53 -4.78
N TRP A 36 9.56 15.55 -3.87
CA TRP A 36 9.51 14.13 -4.19
C TRP A 36 8.10 13.64 -4.44
N LEU A 37 7.07 14.31 -3.90
CA LEU A 37 5.70 13.85 -4.03
C LEU A 37 5.28 13.82 -5.50
N ARG A 38 4.68 12.69 -5.90
CA ARG A 38 3.97 12.55 -7.18
C ARG A 38 2.60 11.98 -6.89
N PHE A 39 1.60 12.86 -6.91
CA PHE A 39 0.23 12.50 -6.64
C PHE A 39 -0.64 12.89 -7.83
N TYR A 40 -1.11 11.87 -8.56
CA TYR A 40 -1.82 12.04 -9.82
C TYR A 40 -3.28 11.70 -9.67
N HIS A 41 -4.13 12.45 -10.38
CA HIS A 41 -5.56 12.23 -10.50
C HIS A 41 -5.95 12.12 -11.97
N LEU A 42 -6.83 11.19 -12.28
CA LEU A 42 -7.52 11.11 -13.57
C LEU A 42 -8.94 11.61 -13.37
N GLU A 43 -9.24 12.73 -14.02
CA GLU A 43 -10.58 13.33 -14.01
C GLU A 43 -11.29 13.05 -15.32
N VAL A 44 -12.57 12.69 -15.20
CA VAL A 44 -13.50 12.51 -16.32
C VAL A 44 -14.78 13.22 -15.94
N ASP A 45 -15.21 14.15 -16.78
CA ASP A 45 -16.39 15.01 -16.55
C ASP A 45 -16.34 15.77 -15.21
N GLY A 46 -15.15 16.28 -14.85
CA GLY A 46 -14.93 17.01 -13.60
C GLY A 46 -14.92 16.15 -12.32
N VAL A 47 -15.03 14.82 -12.45
CA VAL A 47 -14.98 13.89 -11.32
C VAL A 47 -13.67 13.15 -11.34
N THR A 48 -12.94 13.13 -10.22
CA THR A 48 -11.78 12.25 -10.08
C THR A 48 -12.26 10.80 -10.07
N ARG A 49 -11.83 10.00 -11.06
CA ARG A 49 -12.22 8.60 -11.21
C ARG A 49 -11.05 7.63 -10.93
N ALA A 50 -9.81 8.12 -10.95
CA ALA A 50 -8.66 7.37 -10.48
C ALA A 50 -7.60 8.27 -9.84
N SER A 51 -6.81 7.69 -8.95
CA SER A 51 -5.74 8.38 -8.22
C SER A 51 -4.54 7.46 -8.05
N GLN A 52 -3.35 8.02 -8.14
CA GLN A 52 -2.09 7.31 -7.88
C GLN A 52 -1.20 8.17 -6.99
N PHE A 53 -0.84 7.63 -5.84
CA PHE A 53 0.09 8.21 -4.89
C PHE A 53 1.45 7.52 -5.00
N GLY A 54 2.49 8.30 -5.23
CA GLY A 54 3.87 7.84 -5.31
C GLY A 54 4.87 8.94 -4.99
N PHE A 55 6.15 8.62 -5.15
CA PHE A 55 7.22 9.59 -4.95
C PHE A 55 8.41 9.32 -5.87
N ALA A 56 9.07 10.38 -6.32
CA ALA A 56 10.26 10.34 -7.14
C ALA A 56 11.51 10.53 -6.26
N PHE A 57 12.43 9.58 -6.30
CA PHE A 57 13.70 9.65 -5.58
C PHE A 57 14.79 8.91 -6.36
N GLY A 58 15.98 9.51 -6.48
CA GLY A 58 17.12 8.87 -7.15
C GLY A 58 16.86 8.50 -8.62
N GLY A 59 16.03 9.26 -9.34
CA GLY A 59 15.65 8.96 -10.73
C GLY A 59 14.62 7.84 -10.88
N VAL A 60 13.99 7.41 -9.78
CA VAL A 60 12.99 6.32 -9.76
C VAL A 60 11.65 6.86 -9.24
N LEU A 61 10.56 6.57 -9.93
CA LEU A 61 9.20 6.76 -9.42
C LEU A 61 8.76 5.51 -8.65
N HIS A 62 8.43 5.65 -7.37
CA HIS A 62 7.90 4.58 -6.53
C HIS A 62 6.38 4.67 -6.39
N SER A 63 5.66 3.71 -6.95
CA SER A 63 4.19 3.68 -7.03
C SER A 63 3.53 3.07 -5.79
N LEU A 64 3.44 3.85 -4.69
CA LEU A 64 2.99 3.40 -3.37
C LEU A 64 1.55 2.91 -3.30
N GLN A 65 0.61 3.64 -3.88
CA GLN A 65 -0.81 3.36 -3.71
C GLN A 65 -1.62 3.82 -4.90
N GLU A 66 -2.64 3.04 -5.26
CA GLU A 66 -3.53 3.35 -6.37
C GLU A 66 -4.98 3.11 -6.01
N ALA A 67 -5.84 3.92 -6.61
CA ALA A 67 -7.28 3.85 -6.49
C ALA A 67 -7.90 4.12 -7.86
N PHE A 68 -8.97 3.42 -8.18
CA PHE A 68 -9.78 3.71 -9.36
C PHE A 68 -11.20 3.21 -9.13
N GLU A 69 -12.13 3.89 -9.77
CA GLU A 69 -13.55 3.57 -9.75
C GLU A 69 -13.85 2.38 -10.68
N TYR A 70 -14.62 1.40 -10.19
CA TYR A 70 -15.00 0.22 -10.97
C TYR A 70 -16.37 0.35 -11.65
N SER A 71 -17.25 1.16 -11.08
CA SER A 71 -18.58 1.46 -11.62
C SER A 71 -18.52 2.23 -12.93
N PHE A 72 -17.44 2.98 -13.15
CA PHE A 72 -17.22 3.75 -14.36
C PHE A 72 -16.38 2.95 -15.37
N CYS A 73 -17.05 2.37 -16.37
CA CYS A 73 -16.42 1.58 -17.43
C CYS A 73 -16.87 2.08 -18.81
N PRO A 74 -16.22 3.13 -19.35
CA PRO A 74 -16.53 3.61 -20.68
C PRO A 74 -16.16 2.55 -21.74
N PRO A 75 -16.95 2.42 -22.82
CA PRO A 75 -16.67 1.44 -23.88
C PRO A 75 -15.26 1.61 -24.46
N GLY A 76 -14.57 0.50 -24.72
CA GLY A 76 -13.26 0.50 -25.37
C GLY A 76 -12.07 0.89 -24.48
N VAL A 77 -12.27 1.15 -23.18
CA VAL A 77 -11.20 1.52 -22.25
C VAL A 77 -10.75 0.33 -21.41
N GLY A 78 -9.43 0.06 -21.40
CA GLY A 78 -8.79 -1.03 -20.63
C GLY A 78 -8.77 -0.84 -19.09
N GLY A 79 -9.64 0.03 -18.56
CA GLY A 79 -9.73 0.40 -17.15
C GLY A 79 -8.96 1.67 -16.78
N LEU A 80 -9.57 2.52 -15.95
CA LEU A 80 -9.03 3.82 -15.53
C LEU A 80 -7.63 3.73 -14.89
N GLY A 81 -7.37 2.68 -14.10
CA GLY A 81 -6.06 2.46 -13.49
C GLY A 81 -4.95 2.12 -14.49
N VAL A 82 -5.29 1.55 -15.65
CA VAL A 82 -4.34 1.29 -16.74
C VAL A 82 -4.03 2.60 -17.48
N ILE A 83 -5.06 3.39 -17.79
CA ILE A 83 -4.91 4.72 -18.41
C ILE A 83 -4.04 5.63 -17.54
N LEU A 84 -4.44 5.83 -16.27
CA LEU A 84 -3.71 6.71 -15.36
C LEU A 84 -2.24 6.28 -15.26
N ARG A 85 -1.97 4.98 -15.13
CA ARG A 85 -0.59 4.49 -15.08
C ARG A 85 0.19 4.78 -16.37
N GLY A 86 -0.41 4.57 -17.54
CA GLY A 86 0.23 4.90 -18.81
C GLY A 86 0.58 6.39 -18.91
N MET A 87 -0.32 7.26 -18.45
CA MET A 87 -0.06 8.71 -18.37
C MET A 87 1.07 9.04 -17.41
N VAL A 88 1.10 8.40 -16.23
CA VAL A 88 2.16 8.64 -15.24
C VAL A 88 3.52 8.13 -15.72
N ILE A 89 3.58 6.99 -16.41
CA ILE A 89 4.83 6.50 -17.01
C ILE A 89 5.33 7.51 -18.05
N ARG A 90 4.43 8.01 -18.91
CA ARG A 90 4.78 9.05 -19.89
C ARG A 90 5.30 10.31 -19.23
N GLU A 91 4.68 10.76 -18.15
CA GLU A 91 5.12 11.94 -17.40
C GLU A 91 6.47 11.70 -16.71
N SER A 92 6.67 10.51 -16.13
CA SER A 92 7.95 10.11 -15.53
C SER A 92 9.10 10.18 -16.53
N ILE A 93 8.85 9.76 -17.78
CA ILE A 93 9.84 9.84 -18.86
C ILE A 93 10.14 11.31 -19.20
N ARG A 94 9.12 12.17 -19.29
CA ARG A 94 9.29 13.62 -19.53
C ARG A 94 10.07 14.31 -18.43
N GLU A 95 9.82 13.93 -17.18
CA GLU A 95 10.58 14.41 -16.01
C GLU A 95 12.04 13.88 -15.99
N GLY A 96 12.40 12.95 -16.88
CA GLY A 96 13.74 12.38 -16.96
C GLY A 96 14.00 11.22 -16.00
N LEU A 97 12.96 10.68 -15.35
CA LEU A 97 13.06 9.51 -14.50
C LEU A 97 13.43 8.26 -15.32
N LYS A 98 14.28 7.41 -14.76
CA LYS A 98 14.83 6.22 -15.42
C LYS A 98 14.04 4.95 -15.13
N THR A 99 13.29 4.91 -14.03
CA THR A 99 12.61 3.69 -13.61
C THR A 99 11.25 3.98 -13.02
N TYR A 100 10.26 3.20 -13.44
CA TYR A 100 8.96 3.12 -12.79
C TYR A 100 8.92 1.87 -11.92
N TYR A 101 8.82 2.05 -10.61
CA TYR A 101 8.91 0.99 -9.63
C TYR A 101 7.54 0.65 -9.04
N PHE A 102 7.02 -0.51 -9.44
CA PHE A 102 5.71 -1.02 -9.02
C PHE A 102 5.63 -1.51 -7.57
N LEU A 103 6.75 -1.46 -6.83
CA LEU A 103 6.90 -1.98 -5.47
C LEU A 103 6.51 -3.47 -5.35
N GLY A 104 6.38 -3.95 -4.11
CA GLY A 104 6.26 -5.37 -3.79
C GLY A 104 5.05 -6.08 -4.39
N GLY A 105 5.22 -7.39 -4.61
CA GLY A 105 4.21 -8.31 -5.14
C GLY A 105 4.38 -8.55 -6.63
N LEU A 106 4.43 -9.83 -7.00
CA LEU A 106 4.35 -10.32 -8.37
C LEU A 106 2.87 -10.48 -8.70
N GLN A 107 2.33 -9.58 -9.52
CA GLN A 107 0.95 -9.66 -10.00
C GLN A 107 0.98 -9.57 -11.53
N ASP A 108 0.16 -10.36 -12.21
CA ASP A 108 0.06 -10.37 -13.68
C ASP A 108 -0.27 -9.00 -14.28
N SER A 109 -0.85 -8.10 -13.48
CA SER A 109 -1.09 -6.72 -13.88
C SER A 109 0.20 -5.91 -14.06
N LYS A 110 1.28 -6.25 -13.36
CA LYS A 110 2.58 -5.56 -13.42
C LYS A 110 3.47 -6.11 -14.53
N THR A 111 3.43 -7.42 -14.78
CA THR A 111 4.26 -8.06 -15.82
C THR A 111 3.88 -7.59 -17.23
N ARG A 112 2.61 -7.26 -17.47
CA ARG A 112 2.12 -6.66 -18.72
C ARG A 112 2.80 -5.35 -19.14
N TRP A 113 3.45 -4.66 -18.20
CA TRP A 113 4.19 -3.43 -18.48
C TRP A 113 5.68 -3.66 -18.79
N GLY A 114 6.09 -4.90 -19.11
CA GLY A 114 7.48 -5.22 -19.41
C GLY A 114 8.40 -5.11 -18.19
N THR A 115 7.87 -5.38 -16.99
CA THR A 115 8.64 -5.22 -15.75
C THR A 115 9.69 -6.31 -15.59
N SER A 116 10.86 -5.92 -15.10
CA SER A 116 11.87 -6.85 -14.59
C SER A 116 11.71 -7.05 -13.07
N THR A 117 11.84 -8.29 -12.63
CA THR A 117 11.84 -8.61 -11.21
C THR A 117 13.20 -8.29 -10.61
N HIS A 118 13.21 -7.65 -9.45
CA HIS A 118 14.39 -7.45 -8.62
C HIS A 118 14.00 -7.88 -7.19
N TYR A 119 15.00 -8.24 -6.40
CA TYR A 119 14.79 -8.73 -5.03
C TYR A 119 15.22 -7.67 -4.03
N VAL A 120 14.33 -7.39 -3.07
CA VAL A 120 14.63 -6.51 -1.93
C VAL A 120 14.92 -7.39 -0.73
N GLN A 121 16.12 -7.28 -0.19
CA GLN A 121 16.47 -7.94 1.06
C GLN A 121 16.15 -7.02 2.24
N ARG A 122 15.39 -7.54 3.21
CA ARG A 122 15.16 -6.84 4.46
C ARG A 122 16.15 -7.36 5.49
N ILE A 123 17.16 -6.55 5.80
CA ILE A 123 18.07 -6.83 6.89
C ILE A 123 17.48 -6.21 8.17
N ARG A 124 17.43 -6.99 9.25
CA ARG A 124 17.08 -6.51 10.58
C ARG A 124 18.33 -6.67 11.45
N LEU A 125 18.74 -5.59 12.09
CA LEU A 125 19.89 -5.58 12.99
C LEU A 125 19.39 -5.43 14.43
N GLY A 126 19.89 -6.27 15.32
CA GLY A 126 19.68 -6.15 16.77
C GLY A 126 20.89 -5.51 17.43
N ALA A 127 20.67 -4.85 18.57
CA ALA A 127 21.79 -4.40 19.41
C ALA A 127 22.63 -5.60 19.87
N ALA A 128 23.93 -5.39 20.09
CA ALA A 128 24.80 -6.43 20.65
C ALA A 128 24.41 -6.77 22.10
N GLY A 129 24.71 -8.00 22.51
CA GLY A 129 24.46 -8.50 23.87
C GLY A 129 23.09 -9.15 24.09
N TYR A 130 22.89 -9.72 25.27
CA TYR A 130 21.74 -10.59 25.59
C TYR A 130 20.38 -9.89 25.44
N ALA A 131 20.27 -8.63 25.89
CA ALA A 131 19.03 -7.86 25.77
C ALA A 131 18.65 -7.61 24.30
N GLY A 132 19.65 -7.32 23.45
CA GLY A 132 19.45 -7.13 22.02
C GLY A 132 19.06 -8.43 21.30
N CYS A 133 19.70 -9.55 21.65
CA CYS A 133 19.32 -10.88 21.15
C CYS A 133 17.88 -11.24 21.54
N LEU A 134 17.49 -11.00 22.79
CA LEU A 134 16.12 -11.29 23.26
C LEU A 134 15.10 -10.40 22.56
N ALA A 135 15.36 -9.09 22.45
CA ALA A 135 14.48 -8.17 21.74
C ALA A 135 14.34 -8.55 20.26
N PHE A 136 15.44 -8.95 19.61
CA PHE A 136 15.42 -9.45 18.24
C PHE A 136 14.59 -10.73 18.11
N ALA A 137 14.78 -11.71 18.99
CA ALA A 137 14.01 -12.95 18.98
C ALA A 137 12.49 -12.69 19.13
N LEU A 138 12.11 -11.83 20.07
CA LEU A 138 10.70 -11.51 20.37
C LEU A 138 10.01 -10.69 19.26
N THR A 139 10.77 -9.90 18.50
CA THR A 139 10.21 -9.03 17.44
C THR A 139 10.47 -9.61 16.06
N ALA A 140 11.73 -9.60 15.62
CA ALA A 140 12.16 -10.06 14.32
C ALA A 140 12.03 -11.58 14.16
N GLY A 141 12.47 -12.34 15.17
CA GLY A 141 12.38 -13.80 15.18
C GLY A 141 10.94 -14.30 15.11
N TRP A 142 10.04 -13.67 15.87
CA TRP A 142 8.60 -13.98 15.86
C TRP A 142 7.94 -13.71 14.51
N ASP A 143 8.29 -12.62 13.85
CA ASP A 143 7.81 -12.34 12.49
C ASP A 143 8.37 -13.36 11.48
N MET A 144 9.64 -13.75 11.60
CA MET A 144 10.25 -14.78 10.75
C MET A 144 9.59 -16.14 10.94
N THR A 145 9.25 -16.52 12.18
CA THR A 145 8.52 -17.78 12.44
C THR A 145 7.11 -17.73 11.88
N LYS A 146 6.41 -16.58 11.97
CA LYS A 146 5.10 -16.40 11.33
C LYS A 146 5.18 -16.50 9.81
N ASP A 147 6.20 -15.91 9.18
CA ASP A 147 6.35 -15.93 7.72
C ASP A 147 6.80 -17.31 7.22
N TRP A 148 7.68 -18.00 7.95
CA TRP A 148 7.99 -19.41 7.72
C TRP A 148 6.73 -20.27 7.82
N GLY A 149 5.96 -20.08 8.90
CA GLY A 149 4.67 -20.75 9.10
C GLY A 149 3.69 -20.43 7.97
N ARG A 150 3.59 -19.19 7.49
CA ARG A 150 2.73 -18.84 6.34
C ARG A 150 3.15 -19.54 5.04
N THR A 151 4.43 -19.86 4.89
CA THR A 151 4.98 -20.49 3.69
C THR A 151 4.85 -22.01 3.75
N HIS A 152 4.83 -22.61 4.94
CA HIS A 152 4.79 -24.06 5.16
C HIS A 152 3.46 -24.58 5.71
N LEU A 153 2.54 -23.70 6.13
CA LEU A 153 1.22 -24.10 6.59
C LEU A 153 0.38 -24.59 5.40
N PRO A 154 -0.35 -25.70 5.56
CA PRO A 154 -1.26 -26.18 4.53
C PRO A 154 -2.29 -25.11 4.14
N GLU A 155 -2.65 -25.05 2.85
CA GLU A 155 -3.58 -24.07 2.29
C GLU A 155 -4.95 -24.01 3.00
N TRP A 156 -5.40 -25.14 3.56
CA TRP A 156 -6.64 -25.21 4.32
C TRP A 156 -6.58 -24.39 5.63
N VAL A 157 -5.42 -24.34 6.31
CA VAL A 157 -5.21 -23.55 7.53
C VAL A 157 -5.24 -22.06 7.21
N LEU A 158 -4.59 -21.66 6.11
CA LEU A 158 -4.57 -20.27 5.65
C LEU A 158 -5.97 -19.80 5.23
N LYS A 159 -6.76 -20.67 4.58
CA LYS A 159 -8.18 -20.42 4.24
C LYS A 159 -9.07 -20.32 5.48
N ALA A 160 -8.93 -21.24 6.44
CA ALA A 160 -9.69 -21.22 7.69
C ALA A 160 -9.43 -19.95 8.51
N ARG A 161 -8.17 -19.52 8.61
CA ARG A 161 -7.78 -18.27 9.28
C ARG A 161 -8.33 -17.03 8.57
N ARG A 162 -8.31 -16.99 7.22
CA ARG A 162 -8.90 -15.89 6.44
C ARG A 162 -10.40 -15.79 6.70
N ARG A 163 -11.11 -16.94 6.70
CA ARG A 163 -12.55 -17.04 6.99
C ARG A 163 -12.90 -16.65 8.44
N TRP A 164 -12.02 -16.95 9.39
CA TRP A 164 -12.19 -16.54 10.79
C TRP A 164 -11.93 -15.04 10.98
N ARG A 165 -10.90 -14.48 10.32
CA ARG A 165 -10.61 -13.04 10.37
C ARG A 165 -11.68 -12.19 9.70
N SER A 166 -12.30 -12.66 8.61
CA SER A 166 -13.41 -11.95 7.95
C SER A 166 -14.72 -12.01 8.75
N ARG A 167 -14.82 -12.91 9.74
CA ARG A 167 -15.95 -13.03 10.67
C ARG A 167 -15.74 -12.30 11.99
N ARG A 168 -14.56 -11.71 12.21
CA ARG A 168 -14.25 -10.99 13.43
C ARG A 168 -14.87 -9.58 13.34
N PRO A 169 -15.76 -9.17 14.26
CA PRO A 169 -16.19 -7.77 14.30
C PRO A 169 -14.97 -6.87 14.50
N PRO A 170 -14.99 -5.62 14.01
CA PRO A 170 -13.89 -4.69 14.22
C PRO A 170 -13.57 -4.63 15.72
N SER A 171 -12.28 -4.73 16.08
CA SER A 171 -11.87 -4.59 17.48
C SER A 171 -12.40 -3.25 17.98
N PRO A 172 -13.13 -3.22 19.12
CA PRO A 172 -13.50 -1.95 19.73
C PRO A 172 -12.20 -1.21 20.01
N GLY A 173 -12.04 -0.07 19.34
CA GLY A 173 -10.93 0.82 19.60
C GLY A 173 -10.91 1.10 21.10
N ARG A 174 -9.73 0.98 21.70
CA ARG A 174 -9.43 1.54 23.02
C ARG A 174 -9.89 3.00 22.96
N GLN A 175 -11.04 3.30 23.55
CA GLN A 175 -11.56 4.65 23.68
C GLN A 175 -10.45 5.45 24.37
N ALA A 176 -9.94 6.48 23.69
CA ALA A 176 -9.22 7.53 24.38
C ALA A 176 -10.25 8.21 25.31
N PRO A 177 -9.88 8.59 26.54
CA PRO A 177 -10.81 9.29 27.41
C PRO A 177 -11.24 10.60 26.74
N GLU A 178 -12.54 10.83 26.70
CA GLU A 178 -13.11 12.15 26.42
C GLU A 178 -12.57 13.12 27.48
N GLU A 179 -11.61 13.96 27.10
CA GLU A 179 -11.36 15.18 27.86
C GLU A 179 -12.50 16.15 27.57
N MET A 180 -13.22 16.43 28.66
CA MET A 180 -14.25 17.44 28.80
C MET A 180 -13.87 18.75 28.11
N VAL A 181 -14.70 19.14 27.15
CA VAL A 181 -14.95 20.55 26.86
C VAL A 181 -15.54 21.18 28.12
N GLY A 182 -14.77 22.07 28.73
CA GLY A 182 -15.16 22.84 29.89
C GLY A 182 -14.75 24.30 29.74
N ARG A 183 -15.60 25.05 29.02
CA ARG A 183 -15.72 26.52 28.92
C ARG A 183 -14.61 27.31 28.24
#